data_AF-A0A961NYN7-F1
#
_entry.id   AF-A0A961NYN7-F1
#
_cell.length_a   1.000
_cell.length_b   1.000
_cell.length_c   1.000
_cell.angle_alpha   90.00
_cell.angle_beta   90.00
_cell.angle_gamma   90.00
#
_symmetry.space_group_name_H-M   'P 1'
#
loop_
_entity.id
_entity.type
_entity.pdbx_description
1 polymer ?
#
loop_
_entity_poly.entity_id
_entity_poly.type
_entity_poly.pdbx_seq_one_letter_code
_entity_poly.pdbx_strand_id
1 'polypeptide(L)'
;WEGRVNAWPLDEGLIDYVDPGQTGPVGDNELAALNVIANPAPVIAGMAVDASRITPALIADTLNEADGIETNVARGYHAIEFLLWGQDLNGTGPGAGDRPHTDYATGADCTHGNCDRRGAYLAAATDLLVADLEEMAAHWTADGAARAALLANPQAGLVAMLTGMGSLSYGEQAGERMRLGLMLNDPEEEHDCFSDNTHASHFYDGLGVQNVYLGRYTRVDGSVVAGPALSDLVAAADPALDAEMHAKLDTTLRALGAIVAAAQGGLAYDMMLARGHAEGEALIMAAVDGLIDQTRSIERAVGALGLEAIAFEGSDSLDNPTAVFQ
;
A
#
# COMPACT_ATOMS: atom_id res chain seq x y z
N TRP A 1 -2.33 -11.98 -2.09
CA TRP A 1 -2.77 -11.40 -0.80
C TRP A 1 -2.96 -9.92 -0.92
N GLU A 2 -2.06 -9.21 -1.59
CA GLU A 2 -2.11 -7.76 -1.79
C GLU A 2 -3.52 -7.25 -2.19
N GLY A 3 -4.11 -7.73 -3.30
CA GLY A 3 -5.50 -7.43 -3.71
C GLY A 3 -6.62 -7.67 -2.68
N ARG A 4 -6.36 -8.45 -1.62
CA ARG A 4 -7.33 -8.70 -0.53
C ARG A 4 -7.12 -7.82 0.70
N VAL A 5 -5.89 -7.32 0.90
CA VAL A 5 -5.43 -6.75 2.16
C VAL A 5 -5.03 -5.28 2.01
N ASN A 6 -4.41 -4.92 0.89
CA ASN A 6 -3.69 -3.64 0.71
C ASN A 6 -3.85 -3.06 -0.70
N ALA A 7 -4.94 -3.41 -1.39
CA ALA A 7 -5.22 -2.97 -2.76
C ALA A 7 -5.52 -1.46 -2.80
N TRP A 8 -4.98 -0.77 -3.80
CA TRP A 8 -5.16 0.66 -4.07
C TRP A 8 -5.00 0.90 -5.59
N PRO A 9 -5.68 1.88 -6.22
CA PRO A 9 -6.62 2.85 -5.66
C PRO A 9 -8.01 2.27 -5.35
N LEU A 10 -8.80 3.00 -4.54
CA LEU A 10 -10.13 2.58 -4.07
C LEU A 10 -11.20 3.60 -4.49
N ASP A 11 -12.24 3.14 -5.21
CA ASP A 11 -13.43 3.93 -5.50
C ASP A 11 -14.35 4.00 -4.29
N GLU A 12 -14.30 5.09 -3.52
CA GLU A 12 -14.94 5.18 -2.20
C GLU A 12 -16.46 5.17 -2.28
N GLY A 13 -16.98 5.72 -3.38
CA GLY A 13 -18.39 5.76 -3.68
C GLY A 13 -18.99 4.39 -4.02
N LEU A 14 -18.19 3.33 -4.21
CA LEU A 14 -18.68 1.95 -4.17
C LEU A 14 -19.24 1.61 -2.77
N ILE A 15 -18.53 2.02 -1.74
CA ILE A 15 -18.75 1.62 -0.34
C ILE A 15 -19.80 2.51 0.33
N ASP A 16 -19.57 3.83 0.39
CA ASP A 16 -20.38 4.77 1.16
C ASP A 16 -20.60 6.08 0.41
N TYR A 17 -21.14 7.09 1.09
CA TYR A 17 -21.28 8.43 0.54
C TYR A 17 -19.90 9.09 0.32
N VAL A 18 -19.84 9.90 -0.72
CA VAL A 18 -18.71 10.75 -1.11
C VAL A 18 -19.22 12.18 -1.37
N ASP A 19 -18.34 13.16 -1.37
CA ASP A 19 -18.68 14.53 -1.75
C ASP A 19 -19.09 14.57 -3.25
N PRO A 20 -20.29 15.09 -3.58
CA PRO A 20 -20.77 15.13 -4.96
C PRO A 20 -19.94 15.97 -5.93
N GLY A 21 -19.05 16.82 -5.42
CA GLY A 21 -18.12 17.64 -6.20
C GLY A 21 -16.75 17.00 -6.43
N GLN A 22 -16.43 15.92 -5.70
CA GLN A 22 -15.18 15.15 -5.75
C GLN A 22 -15.38 13.73 -6.29
N THR A 23 -16.61 13.33 -6.63
CA THR A 23 -16.76 12.26 -7.62
C THR A 23 -16.00 12.73 -8.86
N GLY A 24 -14.87 12.10 -9.17
CA GLY A 24 -14.23 12.23 -10.46
C GLY A 24 -15.30 12.10 -11.56
N PRO A 25 -15.04 12.54 -12.81
CA PRO A 25 -15.98 12.25 -13.89
C PRO A 25 -16.39 10.80 -13.76
N VAL A 26 -17.69 10.50 -13.66
CA VAL A 26 -18.20 9.11 -13.63
C VAL A 26 -17.58 8.47 -14.86
N GLY A 27 -16.45 7.79 -14.62
CA GLY A 27 -15.57 7.34 -15.67
C GLY A 27 -16.16 6.07 -16.24
N ASP A 28 -15.28 5.20 -16.72
CA ASP A 28 -15.67 3.86 -17.17
C ASP A 28 -16.19 2.96 -16.01
N ASN A 29 -16.18 3.42 -14.75
CA ASN A 29 -16.72 2.71 -13.59
C ASN A 29 -18.04 3.32 -13.06
N GLU A 30 -19.18 2.73 -13.44
CA GLU A 30 -20.50 3.11 -12.92
C GLU A 30 -20.67 2.83 -11.42
N LEU A 31 -19.86 1.91 -10.85
CA LEU A 31 -19.96 1.49 -9.45
C LEU A 31 -19.36 2.50 -8.47
N ALA A 32 -18.56 3.45 -8.96
CA ALA A 32 -18.04 4.56 -8.15
C ALA A 32 -19.13 5.49 -7.58
N ALA A 33 -20.39 5.34 -8.00
CA ALA A 33 -21.55 6.06 -7.45
C ALA A 33 -22.55 5.15 -6.71
N LEU A 34 -22.19 3.89 -6.42
CA LEU A 34 -23.12 2.87 -5.95
C LEU A 34 -23.69 3.12 -4.55
N ASN A 35 -22.81 3.45 -3.60
CA ASN A 35 -23.04 3.54 -2.16
C ASN A 35 -23.83 2.33 -1.65
N VAL A 36 -23.18 1.15 -1.57
CA VAL A 36 -23.83 -0.09 -1.12
C VAL A 36 -24.34 -0.01 0.33
N ILE A 37 -23.75 0.86 1.17
CA ILE A 37 -24.27 1.15 2.51
C ILE A 37 -25.67 1.76 2.46
N ALA A 38 -25.96 2.65 1.51
CA ALA A 38 -27.29 3.23 1.31
C ALA A 38 -28.21 2.41 0.38
N ASN A 39 -27.66 1.44 -0.36
CA ASN A 39 -28.37 0.68 -1.38
C ASN A 39 -28.49 -0.81 -1.01
N PRO A 40 -29.65 -1.28 -0.50
CA PRO A 40 -29.83 -2.68 -0.09
C PRO A 40 -30.10 -3.63 -1.28
N ALA A 41 -30.32 -3.11 -2.49
CA ALA A 41 -30.60 -3.93 -3.66
C ALA A 41 -29.96 -3.35 -4.93
N PRO A 42 -28.61 -3.20 -4.96
CA PRO A 42 -27.92 -2.64 -6.12
C PRO A 42 -28.00 -3.57 -7.33
N VAL A 43 -27.76 -3.00 -8.50
CA VAL A 43 -27.52 -3.75 -9.73
C VAL A 43 -26.03 -3.67 -10.04
N ILE A 44 -25.35 -4.80 -10.09
CA ILE A 44 -23.92 -4.91 -10.39
C ILE A 44 -23.77 -5.84 -11.58
N ALA A 45 -23.05 -5.40 -12.62
CA ALA A 45 -22.92 -6.13 -13.89
C ALA A 45 -24.27 -6.60 -14.46
N GLY A 46 -25.31 -5.77 -14.36
CA GLY A 46 -26.68 -6.08 -14.82
C GLY A 46 -27.46 -7.08 -13.98
N MET A 47 -26.92 -7.55 -12.85
CA MET A 47 -27.57 -8.49 -11.93
C MET A 47 -28.02 -7.79 -10.64
N ALA A 48 -29.25 -8.09 -10.20
CA ALA A 48 -29.72 -7.64 -8.89
C ALA A 48 -28.97 -8.38 -7.78
N VAL A 49 -28.32 -7.62 -6.89
CA VAL A 49 -27.58 -8.12 -5.73
C VAL A 49 -28.40 -7.85 -4.47
N ASP A 50 -28.52 -8.85 -3.59
CA ASP A 50 -29.12 -8.66 -2.27
C ASP A 50 -28.05 -8.14 -1.29
N ALA A 51 -28.03 -6.83 -1.09
CA ALA A 51 -27.20 -6.15 -0.10
C ALA A 51 -28.01 -5.76 1.15
N SER A 52 -29.18 -6.37 1.40
CA SER A 52 -30.00 -6.07 2.58
C SER A 52 -29.26 -6.35 3.89
N ARG A 53 -28.27 -7.25 3.84
CA ARG A 53 -27.32 -7.51 4.91
C ARG A 53 -25.90 -7.34 4.39
N ILE A 54 -25.10 -6.50 5.05
CA ILE A 54 -23.67 -6.44 4.78
C ILE A 54 -22.99 -7.63 5.46
N THR A 55 -22.29 -8.46 4.68
CA THR A 55 -21.62 -9.67 5.17
C THR A 55 -20.22 -9.76 4.56
N PRO A 56 -19.29 -10.50 5.20
CA PRO A 56 -17.99 -10.80 4.61
C PRO A 56 -18.08 -11.37 3.19
N ALA A 57 -19.02 -12.28 2.93
CA ALA A 57 -19.19 -12.88 1.59
C ALA A 57 -19.68 -11.87 0.55
N LEU A 58 -20.61 -10.97 0.90
CA LEU A 58 -21.03 -9.88 -0.01
C LEU A 58 -19.83 -9.02 -0.40
N ILE A 59 -19.00 -8.64 0.57
CA ILE A 59 -17.82 -7.80 0.33
C ILE A 59 -16.80 -8.54 -0.52
N ALA A 60 -16.39 -9.74 -0.11
CA ALA A 60 -15.29 -10.47 -0.74
C ALA A 60 -15.66 -11.05 -2.11
N ASP A 61 -16.86 -11.59 -2.27
CA ASP A 61 -17.22 -12.40 -3.44
C ASP A 61 -18.06 -11.62 -4.47
N THR A 62 -18.56 -10.43 -4.11
CA THR A 62 -19.47 -9.64 -4.97
C THR A 62 -19.00 -8.20 -5.19
N LEU A 63 -18.50 -7.52 -4.14
CA LEU A 63 -18.12 -6.11 -4.25
C LEU A 63 -16.66 -5.90 -4.63
N ASN A 64 -15.74 -6.68 -4.05
CA ASN A 64 -14.32 -6.51 -4.32
C ASN A 64 -14.00 -6.87 -5.78
N GLU A 65 -13.34 -5.96 -6.49
CA GLU A 65 -13.03 -6.07 -7.93
C GLU A 65 -14.30 -6.33 -8.77
N ALA A 66 -15.45 -5.82 -8.33
CA ALA A 66 -16.72 -5.98 -9.03
C ALA A 66 -16.60 -5.54 -10.50
N ASP A 67 -17.22 -6.32 -11.38
CA ASP A 67 -17.14 -6.17 -12.84
C ASP A 67 -15.71 -6.25 -13.44
N GLY A 68 -14.75 -6.78 -12.67
CA GLY A 68 -13.35 -6.88 -13.07
C GLY A 68 -12.61 -5.54 -13.06
N ILE A 69 -13.15 -4.55 -12.35
CA ILE A 69 -12.56 -3.21 -12.22
C ILE A 69 -11.67 -3.20 -10.97
N GLU A 70 -10.37 -2.96 -11.16
CA GLU A 70 -9.36 -3.04 -10.09
C GLU A 70 -9.61 -2.02 -8.97
N THR A 71 -10.12 -0.84 -9.31
CA THR A 71 -10.42 0.24 -8.34
C THR A 71 -11.65 -0.04 -7.48
N ASN A 72 -12.44 -1.09 -7.77
CA ASN A 72 -13.55 -1.53 -6.91
C ASN A 72 -13.03 -2.29 -5.67
N VAL A 73 -12.10 -1.70 -4.94
CA VAL A 73 -11.56 -2.24 -3.69
C VAL A 73 -12.63 -2.10 -2.60
N ALA A 74 -13.09 -3.23 -2.07
CA ALA A 74 -14.20 -3.26 -1.10
C ALA A 74 -13.77 -3.78 0.28
N ARG A 75 -12.51 -4.20 0.44
CA ARG A 75 -11.97 -4.85 1.64
C ARG A 75 -10.54 -4.40 1.92
N GLY A 76 -9.96 -4.90 3.01
CA GLY A 76 -8.59 -4.61 3.38
C GLY A 76 -8.43 -3.32 4.18
N TYR A 77 -7.19 -2.85 4.33
CA TYR A 77 -6.85 -1.68 5.13
C TYR A 77 -7.54 -0.42 4.63
N HIS A 78 -7.46 -0.12 3.34
CA HIS A 78 -7.97 1.14 2.78
C HIS A 78 -9.50 1.24 2.80
N ALA A 79 -10.23 0.12 2.65
CA ALA A 79 -11.68 0.12 2.85
C ALA A 79 -12.07 0.43 4.31
N ILE A 80 -11.31 -0.11 5.28
CA ILE A 80 -11.50 0.19 6.71
C ILE A 80 -11.11 1.64 7.02
N GLU A 81 -10.02 2.11 6.43
CA GLU A 81 -9.53 3.47 6.53
C GLU A 81 -10.58 4.48 6.05
N PHE A 82 -11.09 4.32 4.83
CA PHE A 82 -12.19 5.15 4.30
C PHE A 82 -13.44 5.13 5.18
N LEU A 83 -13.79 3.97 5.73
CA LEU A 83 -14.91 3.86 6.66
C LEU A 83 -14.66 4.64 7.95
N LEU A 84 -13.42 4.73 8.44
CA LEU A 84 -13.09 5.39 9.69
C LEU A 84 -12.85 6.90 9.52
N TRP A 85 -12.17 7.31 8.45
CA TRP A 85 -11.79 8.70 8.18
C TRP A 85 -12.71 9.41 7.18
N GLY A 86 -13.41 8.68 6.31
CA GLY A 86 -14.12 9.28 5.17
C GLY A 86 -13.14 9.73 4.09
N GLN A 87 -13.62 10.50 3.11
CA GLN A 87 -12.75 11.14 2.15
C GLN A 87 -11.89 12.20 2.84
N ASP A 88 -10.63 12.29 2.43
CA ASP A 88 -9.89 13.52 2.67
C ASP A 88 -10.25 14.54 1.59
N LEU A 89 -10.74 15.70 2.03
CA LEU A 89 -11.18 16.79 1.15
C LEU A 89 -10.25 18.00 1.23
N ASN A 90 -9.09 17.87 1.88
CA ASN A 90 -8.12 18.94 2.06
C ASN A 90 -7.16 19.08 0.87
N GLY A 91 -7.10 18.07 -0.02
CA GLY A 91 -6.29 18.09 -1.22
C GLY A 91 -4.81 18.08 -0.89
N THR A 92 -4.15 19.24 -0.96
CA THR A 92 -2.75 19.38 -0.49
C THR A 92 -2.62 20.42 0.63
N GLY A 93 -3.77 20.75 1.24
CA GLY A 93 -3.87 21.54 2.45
C GLY A 93 -3.85 20.64 3.68
N PRO A 94 -3.64 21.20 4.88
CA PRO A 94 -3.45 20.37 6.07
C PRO A 94 -4.73 19.64 6.50
N GLY A 95 -4.62 18.34 6.75
CA GLY A 95 -5.53 17.54 7.56
C GLY A 95 -6.07 16.32 6.81
N ALA A 96 -6.32 15.25 7.56
CA ALA A 96 -6.92 14.01 7.07
C ALA A 96 -8.47 14.10 6.93
N GLY A 97 -9.08 12.99 6.51
CA GLY A 97 -10.53 12.80 6.55
C GLY A 97 -11.11 12.98 7.95
N ASP A 98 -12.26 13.66 8.02
CA ASP A 98 -12.93 14.04 9.29
C ASP A 98 -14.33 13.41 9.42
N ARG A 99 -14.44 12.10 9.14
CA ARG A 99 -15.71 11.39 9.35
C ARG A 99 -16.08 11.41 10.84
N PRO A 100 -17.25 11.94 11.20
CA PRO A 100 -17.62 12.04 12.60
C PRO A 100 -18.05 10.68 13.15
N HIS A 101 -17.71 10.38 14.40
CA HIS A 101 -18.17 9.16 15.08
C HIS A 101 -19.70 8.99 15.11
N THR A 102 -20.47 10.08 14.94
CA THR A 102 -21.93 10.05 14.86
C THR A 102 -22.44 9.32 13.60
N ASP A 103 -21.57 9.03 12.64
CA ASP A 103 -21.86 8.15 11.50
C ASP A 103 -21.99 6.68 11.88
N TYR A 104 -21.64 6.34 13.12
CA TYR A 104 -21.81 5.02 13.70
C TYR A 104 -22.78 5.03 14.89
N ALA A 105 -23.39 6.19 15.17
CA ALA A 105 -24.33 6.32 16.27
C ALA A 105 -25.69 5.69 15.95
N THR A 106 -26.50 5.52 16.99
CA THR A 106 -27.82 4.88 16.86
C THR A 106 -28.94 5.89 17.08
N GLY A 107 -30.10 5.64 16.47
CA GLY A 107 -31.29 6.46 16.69
C GLY A 107 -31.09 7.91 16.22
N ALA A 108 -31.46 8.86 17.08
CA ALA A 108 -31.44 10.28 16.76
C ALA A 108 -30.04 10.89 16.63
N ASP A 109 -29.00 10.19 17.13
CA ASP A 109 -27.62 10.67 17.09
C ASP A 109 -26.91 10.32 15.77
N CYS A 110 -27.54 9.51 14.90
CA CYS A 110 -27.01 9.18 13.57
C CYS A 110 -27.08 10.38 12.63
N THR A 111 -25.93 10.87 12.16
CA THR A 111 -25.84 12.14 11.40
C THR A 111 -25.94 12.01 9.88
N HIS A 112 -25.55 10.85 9.30
CA HIS A 112 -25.52 10.66 7.84
C HIS A 112 -26.40 9.50 7.32
N GLY A 113 -27.35 9.03 8.15
CA GLY A 113 -28.17 7.88 7.80
C GLY A 113 -27.36 6.59 7.66
N ASN A 114 -28.05 5.44 7.57
CA ASN A 114 -27.46 4.10 7.40
C ASN A 114 -26.32 3.77 8.38
N CYS A 115 -26.27 4.41 9.56
CA CYS A 115 -25.17 4.28 10.52
C CYS A 115 -24.99 2.84 11.01
N ASP A 116 -26.10 2.12 11.15
CA ASP A 116 -26.14 0.69 11.46
C ASP A 116 -25.50 -0.16 10.35
N ARG A 117 -25.81 0.13 9.08
CA ARG A 117 -25.25 -0.57 7.91
C ARG A 117 -23.77 -0.26 7.72
N ARG A 118 -23.35 0.99 7.95
CA ARG A 118 -21.94 1.39 7.95
C ARG A 118 -21.14 0.67 9.03
N GLY A 119 -21.69 0.59 10.25
CA GLY A 119 -21.13 -0.23 11.32
C GLY A 119 -21.04 -1.72 10.98
N ALA A 120 -22.05 -2.26 10.29
CA ALA A 120 -22.02 -3.64 9.81
C ALA A 120 -20.95 -3.86 8.72
N TYR A 121 -20.74 -2.88 7.83
CA TYR A 121 -19.67 -2.94 6.83
C TYR A 121 -18.30 -2.92 7.50
N LEU A 122 -18.05 -1.94 8.38
CA LEU A 122 -16.78 -1.84 9.12
C LEU A 122 -16.44 -3.14 9.86
N ALA A 123 -17.43 -3.73 10.53
CA ALA A 123 -17.26 -5.03 11.19
C ALA A 123 -16.93 -6.15 10.19
N ALA A 124 -17.69 -6.27 9.10
CA ALA A 124 -17.48 -7.32 8.10
C ALA A 124 -16.13 -7.19 7.35
N ALA A 125 -15.71 -5.96 7.01
CA ALA A 125 -14.41 -5.69 6.41
C ALA A 125 -13.26 -6.00 7.38
N THR A 126 -13.43 -5.69 8.66
CA THR A 126 -12.45 -6.04 9.71
C THR A 126 -12.34 -7.56 9.89
N ASP A 127 -13.47 -8.28 9.94
CA ASP A 127 -13.48 -9.74 10.03
C ASP A 127 -12.75 -10.38 8.83
N LEU A 128 -12.96 -9.85 7.62
CA LEU A 128 -12.24 -10.27 6.41
C LEU A 128 -10.74 -10.01 6.51
N LEU A 129 -10.33 -8.83 6.95
CA LEU A 129 -8.91 -8.49 7.11
C LEU A 129 -8.23 -9.44 8.10
N VAL A 130 -8.85 -9.70 9.25
CA VAL A 130 -8.31 -10.67 10.23
C VAL A 130 -8.19 -12.06 9.60
N ALA A 131 -9.23 -12.53 8.90
CA ALA A 131 -9.20 -13.84 8.26
C ALA A 131 -8.10 -13.96 7.18
N ASP A 132 -7.90 -12.93 6.35
CA ASP A 132 -6.83 -12.93 5.35
C ASP A 132 -5.44 -12.92 5.98
N LEU A 133 -5.25 -12.15 7.04
CA LEU A 133 -3.98 -12.07 7.76
C LEU A 133 -3.67 -13.39 8.48
N GLU A 134 -4.68 -14.05 9.05
CA GLU A 134 -4.54 -15.39 9.64
C GLU A 134 -4.17 -16.43 8.57
N GLU A 135 -4.81 -16.41 7.40
CA GLU A 135 -4.48 -17.27 6.27
C GLU A 135 -3.03 -17.03 5.79
N MET A 136 -2.66 -15.75 5.61
CA MET A 136 -1.31 -15.35 5.23
C MET A 136 -0.28 -15.84 6.24
N ALA A 137 -0.52 -15.63 7.53
CA ALA A 137 0.37 -16.11 8.60
C ALA A 137 0.48 -17.64 8.60
N ALA A 138 -0.61 -18.37 8.38
CA ALA A 138 -0.63 -19.82 8.32
C ALA A 138 0.30 -20.38 7.22
N HIS A 139 0.38 -19.69 6.07
CA HIS A 139 1.26 -20.08 4.96
C HIS A 139 2.76 -19.97 5.27
N TRP A 140 3.13 -19.17 6.28
CA TRP A 140 4.52 -18.94 6.71
C TRP A 140 4.92 -19.70 7.97
N THR A 141 4.01 -20.47 8.56
CA THR A 141 4.32 -21.39 9.68
C THR A 141 5.37 -22.43 9.28
N ALA A 142 5.90 -23.19 10.25
CA ALA A 142 6.93 -24.21 9.98
C ALA A 142 6.50 -25.24 8.92
N ASP A 143 5.22 -25.61 8.90
CA ASP A 143 4.62 -26.55 7.96
C ASP A 143 3.82 -25.85 6.84
N GLY A 144 3.91 -24.52 6.76
CA GLY A 144 3.14 -23.68 5.83
C GLY A 144 3.62 -23.81 4.38
N ALA A 145 2.67 -23.74 3.43
CA ALA A 145 2.94 -23.97 2.01
C ALA A 145 3.94 -22.97 1.40
N ALA A 146 3.85 -21.68 1.74
CA ALA A 146 4.76 -20.65 1.21
C ALA A 146 6.19 -20.88 1.72
N ARG A 147 6.34 -21.16 3.02
CA ARG A 147 7.65 -21.49 3.60
C ARG A 147 8.23 -22.77 3.00
N ALA A 148 7.43 -23.81 2.84
CA ALA A 148 7.87 -25.07 2.23
C ALA A 148 8.33 -24.86 0.77
N ALA A 149 7.59 -24.09 -0.02
CA ALA A 149 7.96 -23.74 -1.39
C ALA A 149 9.27 -22.95 -1.44
N LEU A 150 9.44 -21.94 -0.58
CA LEU A 150 10.66 -21.13 -0.52
C LEU A 150 11.90 -21.96 -0.15
N LEU A 151 11.76 -22.91 0.77
CA LEU A 151 12.87 -23.74 1.25
C LEU A 151 13.19 -24.95 0.35
N ALA A 152 12.31 -25.30 -0.59
CA ALA A 152 12.49 -26.46 -1.46
C ALA A 152 13.73 -26.36 -2.37
N ASN A 153 14.09 -25.14 -2.77
CA ASN A 153 15.30 -24.85 -3.54
C ASN A 153 15.97 -23.58 -2.99
N PRO A 154 17.13 -23.70 -2.31
CA PRO A 154 17.84 -22.54 -1.77
C PRO A 154 18.16 -21.45 -2.79
N GLN A 155 18.49 -21.79 -4.05
CA GLN A 155 18.74 -20.79 -5.09
C GLN A 155 17.46 -20.04 -5.48
N ALA A 156 16.34 -20.76 -5.60
CA ALA A 156 15.05 -20.13 -5.86
C ALA A 156 14.63 -19.22 -4.68
N GLY A 157 14.96 -19.60 -3.44
CA GLY A 157 14.75 -18.75 -2.27
C GLY A 157 15.56 -17.45 -2.32
N LEU A 158 16.84 -17.51 -2.71
CA LEU A 158 17.67 -16.31 -2.92
C LEU A 158 17.10 -15.41 -4.03
N VAL A 159 16.70 -16.01 -5.14
CA VAL A 159 16.02 -15.31 -6.24
C VAL A 159 14.77 -14.61 -5.75
N ALA A 160 13.89 -15.31 -5.03
CA ALA A 160 12.65 -14.73 -4.51
C ALA A 160 12.91 -13.54 -3.57
N MET A 161 13.90 -13.63 -2.68
CA MET A 161 14.26 -12.52 -1.79
C MET A 161 14.78 -11.30 -2.57
N LEU A 162 15.70 -11.50 -3.52
CA LEU A 162 16.26 -10.40 -4.31
C LEU A 162 15.24 -9.80 -5.29
N THR A 163 14.37 -10.60 -5.89
CA THR A 163 13.23 -10.14 -6.69
C THR A 163 12.30 -9.29 -5.85
N GLY A 164 11.87 -9.77 -4.67
CA GLY A 164 11.00 -8.99 -3.80
C GLY A 164 11.61 -7.67 -3.35
N MET A 165 12.90 -7.67 -2.98
CA MET A 165 13.61 -6.45 -2.60
C MET A 165 13.72 -5.45 -3.77
N GLY A 166 14.08 -5.93 -4.98
CA GLY A 166 14.26 -5.09 -6.15
C GLY A 166 12.94 -4.53 -6.68
N SER A 167 11.91 -5.36 -6.83
CA SER A 167 10.58 -4.94 -7.27
C SER A 167 9.94 -3.95 -6.30
N LEU A 168 9.96 -4.25 -4.99
CA LEU A 168 9.41 -3.33 -3.99
C LEU A 168 10.15 -2.00 -3.99
N SER A 169 11.49 -2.01 -4.13
CA SER A 169 12.27 -0.77 -4.16
C SER A 169 12.00 0.07 -5.41
N TYR A 170 11.96 -0.56 -6.60
CA TYR A 170 11.96 0.15 -7.88
C TYR A 170 10.55 0.46 -8.37
N GLY A 171 9.90 -0.48 -9.06
CA GLY A 171 8.60 -0.26 -9.68
C GLY A 171 7.56 0.19 -8.67
N GLU A 172 7.43 -0.56 -7.57
CA GLU A 172 6.38 -0.34 -6.58
C GLU A 172 6.59 0.94 -5.76
N GLN A 173 7.61 0.98 -4.90
CA GLN A 173 7.72 2.07 -3.94
C GLN A 173 8.25 3.35 -4.61
N ALA A 174 9.34 3.29 -5.37
CA ALA A 174 9.90 4.50 -5.98
C ALA A 174 9.03 5.01 -7.12
N GLY A 175 8.48 4.11 -7.94
CA GLY A 175 7.66 4.45 -9.09
C GLY A 175 6.22 4.76 -8.71
N GLU A 176 5.41 3.72 -8.56
CA GLU A 176 3.96 3.82 -8.39
C GLU A 176 3.57 4.58 -7.12
N ARG A 177 4.17 4.27 -5.97
CA ARG A 177 3.71 4.85 -4.69
C ARG A 177 4.26 6.23 -4.36
N MET A 178 5.36 6.65 -4.98
CA MET A 178 6.03 7.90 -4.61
C MET A 178 6.15 8.88 -5.78
N ARG A 179 6.74 8.45 -6.90
CA ARG A 179 7.02 9.37 -8.00
C ARG A 179 5.78 9.69 -8.83
N LEU A 180 4.86 8.75 -9.01
CA LEU A 180 3.63 8.96 -9.78
C LEU A 180 2.81 10.12 -9.20
N GLY A 181 2.42 10.04 -7.92
CA GLY A 181 1.69 11.11 -7.23
C GLY A 181 2.41 12.46 -7.27
N LEU A 182 3.75 12.46 -7.17
CA LEU A 182 4.53 13.70 -7.29
C LEU A 182 4.49 14.30 -8.71
N MET A 183 4.55 13.45 -9.74
CA MET A 183 4.47 13.88 -11.15
C MET A 183 3.09 14.46 -11.48
N LEU A 184 2.03 13.89 -10.91
CA LEU A 184 0.65 14.34 -11.10
C LEU A 184 0.30 15.52 -10.17
N ASN A 185 1.04 15.70 -9.07
CA ASN A 185 0.67 16.53 -7.92
C ASN A 185 -0.72 16.14 -7.39
N ASP A 186 -0.99 14.83 -7.36
CA ASP A 186 -2.30 14.27 -7.03
C ASP A 186 -2.25 13.53 -5.70
N PRO A 187 -2.95 14.02 -4.66
CA PRO A 187 -3.06 13.33 -3.38
C PRO A 187 -3.92 12.04 -3.44
N GLU A 188 -4.69 11.79 -4.50
CA GLU A 188 -5.40 10.50 -4.62
C GLU A 188 -4.46 9.33 -5.01
N GLU A 189 -3.24 9.65 -5.46
CA GLU A 189 -2.22 8.66 -5.80
C GLU A 189 -1.39 8.21 -4.58
N GLU A 190 -1.59 8.80 -3.40
CA GLU A 190 -0.96 8.29 -2.18
C GLU A 190 -1.78 7.17 -1.51
N HIS A 191 -1.08 6.11 -1.11
CA HIS A 191 -1.65 5.11 -0.21
C HIS A 191 -1.82 5.70 1.19
N ASP A 192 -2.94 5.39 1.85
CA ASP A 192 -3.32 5.90 3.17
C ASP A 192 -3.67 7.41 3.19
N CYS A 193 -4.18 7.93 2.07
CA CYS A 193 -4.55 9.34 1.92
C CYS A 193 -5.62 9.78 2.93
N PHE A 194 -6.59 8.92 3.21
CA PHE A 194 -7.70 9.27 4.10
C PHE A 194 -7.23 9.58 5.53
N SER A 195 -6.12 8.98 5.97
CA SER A 195 -5.64 9.06 7.35
C SER A 195 -4.33 9.84 7.55
N ASP A 196 -3.79 10.49 6.52
CA ASP A 196 -2.47 11.15 6.51
C ASP A 196 -1.30 10.22 6.90
N ASN A 197 -1.41 8.90 6.64
CA ASN A 197 -0.47 7.90 7.17
C ASN A 197 0.55 7.39 6.13
N THR A 198 0.55 7.92 4.91
CA THR A 198 1.43 7.57 3.77
C THR A 198 2.91 7.47 4.17
N HIS A 199 3.39 8.45 4.95
CA HIS A 199 4.78 8.53 5.41
C HIS A 199 5.22 7.29 6.22
N ALA A 200 4.32 6.70 7.01
CA ALA A 200 4.61 5.50 7.79
C ALA A 200 4.73 4.28 6.88
N SER A 201 3.79 4.11 5.93
CA SER A 201 3.79 3.00 4.98
C SER A 201 5.05 2.99 4.13
N HIS A 202 5.44 4.13 3.54
CA HIS A 202 6.69 4.24 2.80
C HIS A 202 7.92 3.90 3.66
N PHE A 203 7.97 4.37 4.91
CA PHE A 203 9.09 4.05 5.79
C PHE A 203 9.18 2.54 6.08
N TYR A 204 8.06 1.89 6.38
CA TYR A 204 8.05 0.48 6.73
C TYR A 204 8.26 -0.46 5.54
N ASP A 205 7.88 -0.05 4.32
CA ASP A 205 8.26 -0.74 3.09
C ASP A 205 9.78 -0.78 2.92
N GLY A 206 10.44 0.38 3.01
CA GLY A 206 11.90 0.48 2.93
C GLY A 206 12.61 -0.27 4.06
N LEU A 207 12.05 -0.25 5.27
CA LEU A 207 12.58 -1.02 6.40
C LEU A 207 12.45 -2.53 6.17
N GLY A 208 11.36 -2.97 5.54
CA GLY A 208 11.17 -4.36 5.11
C GLY A 208 12.30 -4.83 4.20
N VAL A 209 12.67 -4.02 3.20
CA VAL A 209 13.81 -4.32 2.29
C VAL A 209 15.12 -4.47 3.07
N GLN A 210 15.42 -3.54 3.99
CA GLN A 210 16.63 -3.64 4.82
C GLN A 210 16.61 -4.88 5.72
N ASN A 211 15.47 -5.19 6.34
CA ASN A 211 15.33 -6.34 7.23
C ASN A 211 15.62 -7.67 6.51
N VAL A 212 15.15 -7.81 5.26
CA VAL A 212 15.42 -8.99 4.42
C VAL A 212 16.91 -9.11 4.11
N TYR A 213 17.56 -8.01 3.72
CA TYR A 213 19.00 -8.01 3.42
C TYR A 213 19.87 -8.39 4.62
N LEU A 214 19.56 -7.81 5.77
CA LEU A 214 20.30 -8.00 7.02
C LEU A 214 19.91 -9.27 7.79
N GLY A 215 18.86 -9.98 7.36
CA GLY A 215 18.35 -11.18 8.04
C GLY A 215 17.92 -10.91 9.48
N ARG A 216 17.45 -9.69 9.79
CA ARG A 216 17.15 -9.23 11.16
C ARG A 216 16.01 -8.23 11.16
N TYR A 217 15.11 -8.33 12.14
CA TYR A 217 14.13 -7.29 12.45
C TYR A 217 13.80 -7.26 13.96
N THR A 218 13.22 -6.14 14.40
CA THR A 218 12.72 -5.98 15.79
C THR A 218 11.21 -6.12 15.80
N ARG A 219 10.68 -6.99 16.66
CA ARG A 219 9.24 -7.19 16.84
C ARG A 219 8.62 -6.03 17.61
N VAL A 220 7.29 -5.94 17.57
CA VAL A 220 6.50 -4.96 18.33
C VAL A 220 6.72 -5.03 19.84
N ASP A 221 7.11 -6.19 20.38
CA ASP A 221 7.44 -6.38 21.80
C ASP A 221 8.90 -6.00 22.15
N GLY A 222 9.66 -5.49 21.17
CA GLY A 222 11.06 -5.12 21.30
C GLY A 222 12.05 -6.30 21.19
N SER A 223 11.58 -7.54 21.07
CA SER A 223 12.47 -8.68 20.85
C SER A 223 13.05 -8.67 19.43
N VAL A 224 14.29 -9.12 19.30
CA VAL A 224 14.99 -9.16 18.00
C VAL A 224 14.94 -10.56 17.43
N VAL A 225 14.53 -10.67 16.17
CA VAL A 225 14.71 -11.86 15.35
C VAL A 225 15.93 -11.63 14.46
N ALA A 226 16.86 -12.58 14.44
CA ALA A 226 18.03 -12.54 13.58
C ALA A 226 18.43 -13.96 13.15
N GLY A 227 19.07 -14.09 12.00
CA GLY A 227 19.58 -15.34 11.46
C GLY A 227 20.64 -15.13 10.37
N PRO A 228 21.00 -16.18 9.61
CA PRO A 228 21.84 -16.02 8.42
C PRO A 228 21.27 -14.98 7.46
N ALA A 229 22.11 -14.12 6.91
CA ALA A 229 21.69 -12.97 6.12
C ALA A 229 22.12 -13.06 4.65
N LEU A 230 21.40 -12.36 3.76
CA LEU A 230 21.88 -12.12 2.39
C LEU A 230 23.19 -11.33 2.41
N SER A 231 23.32 -10.38 3.33
CA SER A 231 24.56 -9.64 3.57
C SER A 231 25.77 -10.55 3.76
N ASP A 232 25.66 -11.63 4.54
CA ASP A 232 26.79 -12.57 4.74
C ASP A 232 27.22 -13.25 3.43
N LEU A 233 26.25 -13.60 2.57
CA LEU A 233 26.51 -14.22 1.27
C LEU A 233 27.14 -13.24 0.29
N VAL A 234 26.61 -12.01 0.23
CA VAL A 234 27.17 -10.96 -0.63
C VAL A 234 28.56 -10.60 -0.15
N ALA A 235 28.80 -10.46 1.15
CA ALA A 235 30.12 -10.17 1.70
C ALA A 235 31.15 -11.26 1.36
N ALA A 236 30.73 -12.53 1.36
CA ALA A 236 31.60 -13.64 0.97
C ALA A 236 31.96 -13.64 -0.53
N ALA A 237 31.05 -13.19 -1.39
CA ALA A 237 31.25 -13.12 -2.84
C ALA A 237 31.96 -11.83 -3.29
N ASP A 238 31.53 -10.69 -2.76
CA ASP A 238 32.03 -9.35 -3.04
C ASP A 238 31.88 -8.45 -1.79
N PRO A 239 32.92 -8.35 -0.94
CA PRO A 239 32.90 -7.52 0.27
C PRO A 239 32.65 -6.03 0.01
N ALA A 240 33.04 -5.51 -1.15
CA ALA A 240 32.85 -4.11 -1.49
C ALA A 240 31.38 -3.84 -1.83
N LEU A 241 30.72 -4.77 -2.53
CA LEU A 241 29.29 -4.69 -2.82
C LEU A 241 28.42 -4.80 -1.57
N ASP A 242 28.77 -5.65 -0.60
CA ASP A 242 28.05 -5.70 0.68
C ASP A 242 28.14 -4.37 1.44
N ALA A 243 29.36 -3.81 1.56
CA ALA A 243 29.55 -2.50 2.18
C ALA A 243 28.75 -1.39 1.46
N GLU A 244 28.68 -1.44 0.13
CA GLU A 244 27.86 -0.54 -0.67
C GLU A 244 26.37 -0.71 -0.38
N MET A 245 25.86 -1.95 -0.33
CA MET A 245 24.47 -2.25 -0.01
C MET A 245 24.06 -1.70 1.37
N HIS A 246 24.88 -1.91 2.40
CA HIS A 246 24.64 -1.32 3.73
C HIS A 246 24.52 0.20 3.66
N ALA A 247 25.47 0.86 3.00
CA ALA A 247 25.49 2.31 2.89
C ALA A 247 24.28 2.87 2.12
N LYS A 248 23.82 2.17 1.07
CA LYS A 248 22.66 2.58 0.28
C LYS A 248 21.35 2.35 1.03
N LEU A 249 21.16 1.18 1.64
CA LEU A 249 19.98 0.92 2.49
C LEU A 249 19.86 1.94 3.62
N ASP A 250 20.96 2.27 4.29
CA ASP A 250 20.99 3.31 5.31
C ASP A 250 20.67 4.71 4.77
N THR A 251 21.09 5.01 3.54
CA THR A 251 20.79 6.29 2.88
C THR A 251 19.31 6.39 2.54
N THR A 252 18.73 5.33 1.98
CA THR A 252 17.29 5.24 1.70
C THR A 252 16.47 5.39 2.98
N LEU A 253 16.80 4.65 4.05
CA LEU A 253 16.06 4.75 5.31
C LEU A 253 16.18 6.12 5.98
N ARG A 254 17.32 6.81 5.84
CA ARG A 254 17.45 8.19 6.30
C ARG A 254 16.54 9.14 5.52
N ALA A 255 16.43 8.96 4.20
CA ALA A 255 15.54 9.78 3.37
C ALA A 255 14.06 9.54 3.69
N LEU A 256 13.64 8.27 3.79
CA LEU A 256 12.29 7.90 4.23
C LEU A 256 12.01 8.42 5.66
N GLY A 257 12.98 8.32 6.56
CA GLY A 257 12.86 8.87 7.91
C GLY A 257 12.73 10.39 7.95
N ALA A 258 13.28 11.10 6.95
CA ALA A 258 13.10 12.55 6.84
C ALA A 258 11.66 12.91 6.43
N ILE A 259 11.01 12.11 5.58
CA ILE A 259 9.58 12.25 5.26
C ILE A 259 8.75 12.04 6.52
N VAL A 260 9.02 10.97 7.30
CA VAL A 260 8.34 10.73 8.59
C VAL A 260 8.52 11.92 9.55
N ALA A 261 9.74 12.45 9.66
CA ALA A 261 10.01 13.58 10.54
C ALA A 261 9.28 14.86 10.10
N ALA A 262 9.16 15.09 8.80
CA ALA A 262 8.42 16.21 8.25
C ALA A 262 6.90 16.08 8.50
N ALA A 263 6.33 14.89 8.28
CA ALA A 263 4.92 14.58 8.57
C ALA A 263 4.59 14.79 10.05
N GLN A 264 5.41 14.25 10.96
CA GLN A 264 5.26 14.47 12.40
C GLN A 264 5.49 15.93 12.82
N GLY A 265 6.20 16.70 12.00
CA GLY A 265 6.40 18.14 12.14
C GLY A 265 5.24 19.00 11.63
N GLY A 266 4.21 18.39 11.04
CA GLY A 266 3.03 19.06 10.50
C GLY A 266 3.06 19.36 8.99
N LEU A 267 4.01 18.76 8.25
CA LEU A 267 4.01 18.74 6.79
C LEU A 267 3.64 17.32 6.34
N ALA A 268 2.35 17.01 6.25
CA ALA A 268 1.85 15.72 5.79
C ALA A 268 2.25 15.43 4.32
N TYR A 269 2.09 14.19 3.87
CA TYR A 269 2.68 13.74 2.60
C TYR A 269 1.97 14.37 1.38
N ASP A 270 0.66 14.39 1.37
CA ASP A 270 -0.21 15.20 0.50
C ASP A 270 0.29 16.66 0.33
N MET A 271 0.66 17.33 1.42
CA MET A 271 1.19 18.69 1.40
C MET A 271 2.56 18.75 0.72
N MET A 272 3.37 17.68 0.79
CA MET A 272 4.64 17.58 0.07
C MET A 272 4.44 17.45 -1.45
N LEU A 273 3.32 16.87 -1.89
CA LEU A 273 2.93 16.73 -3.30
C LEU A 273 2.46 18.04 -3.94
N ALA A 274 2.12 19.05 -3.12
CA ALA A 274 1.64 20.35 -3.57
C ALA A 274 2.51 20.95 -4.68
N ARG A 275 1.89 21.37 -5.78
CA ARG A 275 2.62 21.90 -6.94
C ARG A 275 3.50 23.09 -6.55
N GLY A 276 4.81 22.96 -6.81
CA GLY A 276 5.80 23.99 -6.52
C GLY A 276 6.29 24.01 -5.07
N HIS A 277 5.92 23.03 -4.25
CA HIS A 277 6.42 22.86 -2.88
C HIS A 277 7.82 22.24 -2.88
N ALA A 278 8.83 23.06 -3.17
CA ALA A 278 10.20 22.62 -3.40
C ALA A 278 10.84 21.80 -2.25
N GLU A 279 10.47 22.08 -1.00
CA GLU A 279 10.95 21.29 0.15
C GLU A 279 10.34 19.88 0.17
N GLY A 280 9.05 19.78 -0.14
CA GLY A 280 8.32 18.49 -0.21
C GLY A 280 8.81 17.63 -1.36
N GLU A 281 8.94 18.24 -2.55
CA GLU A 281 9.51 17.58 -3.73
C GLU A 281 10.92 17.05 -3.45
N ALA A 282 11.76 17.82 -2.77
CA ALA A 282 13.11 17.39 -2.41
C ALA A 282 13.12 16.22 -1.42
N LEU A 283 12.20 16.18 -0.46
CA LEU A 283 12.05 15.06 0.49
C LEU A 283 11.65 13.77 -0.23
N ILE A 284 10.60 13.83 -1.06
CA ILE A 284 10.10 12.68 -1.81
C ILE A 284 11.18 12.18 -2.78
N MET A 285 11.78 13.08 -3.57
CA MET A 285 12.80 12.69 -4.55
C MET A 285 14.06 12.12 -3.91
N ALA A 286 14.47 12.59 -2.72
CA ALA A 286 15.61 11.99 -2.02
C ALA A 286 15.36 10.52 -1.65
N ALA A 287 14.12 10.15 -1.29
CA ALA A 287 13.75 8.77 -1.02
C ALA A 287 13.63 7.95 -2.32
N VAL A 288 12.99 8.49 -3.36
CA VAL A 288 12.90 7.88 -4.70
C VAL A 288 14.30 7.58 -5.26
N ASP A 289 15.22 8.54 -5.20
CA ASP A 289 16.59 8.37 -5.68
C ASP A 289 17.35 7.31 -4.88
N GLY A 290 17.16 7.26 -3.55
CA GLY A 290 17.75 6.23 -2.69
C GLY A 290 17.26 4.83 -3.05
N LEU A 291 15.94 4.67 -3.26
CA LEU A 291 15.32 3.43 -3.68
C LEU A 291 15.82 2.97 -5.06
N ILE A 292 15.93 3.87 -6.05
CA ILE A 292 16.49 3.56 -7.37
C ILE A 292 17.96 3.15 -7.25
N ASP A 293 18.75 3.87 -6.45
CA ASP A 293 20.18 3.61 -6.33
C ASP A 293 20.48 2.29 -5.61
N GLN A 294 19.71 1.92 -4.58
CA GLN A 294 19.86 0.61 -3.92
C GLN A 294 19.46 -0.54 -4.85
N THR A 295 18.43 -0.38 -5.69
CA THR A 295 18.01 -1.40 -6.66
C THR A 295 19.14 -1.81 -7.57
N ARG A 296 19.94 -0.87 -8.09
CA ARG A 296 21.11 -1.16 -8.93
C ARG A 296 22.13 -2.05 -8.23
N SER A 297 22.27 -1.91 -6.91
CA SER A 297 23.17 -2.74 -6.10
C SER A 297 22.55 -4.11 -5.78
N ILE A 298 21.22 -4.19 -5.65
CA ILE A 298 20.49 -5.47 -5.58
C ILE A 298 20.68 -6.25 -6.89
N GLU A 299 20.56 -5.63 -8.06
CA GLU A 299 20.84 -6.28 -9.36
C GLU A 299 22.27 -6.84 -9.42
N ARG A 300 23.25 -6.06 -8.95
CA ARG A 300 24.65 -6.51 -8.88
C ARG A 300 24.82 -7.69 -7.92
N ALA A 301 24.07 -7.74 -6.82
CA ALA A 301 24.11 -8.85 -5.89
C ALA A 301 23.63 -10.16 -6.52
N VAL A 302 22.63 -10.11 -7.40
CA VAL A 302 22.18 -11.27 -8.20
C VAL A 302 23.34 -11.86 -8.99
N GLY A 303 24.07 -10.99 -9.71
CA GLY A 303 25.24 -11.40 -10.51
C GLY A 303 26.40 -11.90 -9.65
N ALA A 304 26.71 -11.23 -8.55
CA ALA A 304 27.78 -11.63 -7.63
C ALA A 304 27.54 -13.00 -7.00
N LEU A 305 26.28 -13.34 -6.73
CA LEU A 305 25.88 -14.64 -6.19
C LEU A 305 25.73 -15.72 -7.27
N GLY A 306 25.97 -15.40 -8.54
CA GLY A 306 25.89 -16.34 -9.66
C GLY A 306 24.47 -16.88 -9.89
N LEU A 307 23.45 -16.07 -9.57
CA LEU A 307 22.04 -16.41 -9.78
C LEU A 307 21.62 -16.12 -11.22
N GLU A 308 20.54 -16.76 -11.66
CA GLU A 308 19.94 -16.43 -12.96
C GLU A 308 19.45 -14.97 -12.97
N ALA A 309 19.46 -14.35 -14.15
CA ALA A 309 18.98 -12.98 -14.29
C ALA A 309 17.51 -12.89 -13.87
N ILE A 310 17.20 -11.91 -13.03
CA ILE A 310 15.86 -11.63 -12.54
C ILE A 310 15.36 -10.33 -13.14
N ALA A 311 14.06 -10.28 -13.41
CA ALA A 311 13.38 -9.04 -13.76
C ALA A 311 12.83 -8.43 -12.48
N PHE A 312 13.08 -7.14 -12.30
CA PHE A 312 12.36 -6.34 -11.32
C PHE A 312 11.16 -5.71 -11.99
N GLU A 313 10.12 -5.52 -11.19
CA GLU A 313 8.95 -4.75 -11.57
C GLU A 313 9.37 -3.32 -11.92
N GLY A 314 8.95 -2.87 -13.11
CA GLY A 314 9.18 -1.51 -13.59
C GLY A 314 8.01 -0.60 -13.26
N SER A 315 8.10 0.67 -13.65
CA SER A 315 7.01 1.63 -13.52
C SER A 315 7.12 2.66 -14.64
N ASP A 316 5.99 3.04 -15.26
CA ASP A 316 6.01 4.06 -16.31
C ASP A 316 6.48 5.42 -15.75
N SER A 317 6.19 5.73 -14.49
CA SER A 317 6.72 6.94 -13.83
C SER A 317 8.26 6.97 -13.79
N LEU A 318 8.92 5.80 -13.81
CA LEU A 318 10.37 5.65 -13.84
C LEU A 318 10.91 5.51 -15.26
N ASP A 319 10.37 4.55 -16.00
CA ASP A 319 10.92 4.01 -17.24
C ASP A 319 10.41 4.73 -18.48
N ASN A 320 9.19 5.30 -18.41
CA ASN A 320 8.56 6.04 -19.49
C ASN A 320 7.71 7.22 -18.98
N PRO A 321 8.32 8.25 -18.35
CA PRO A 321 7.56 9.30 -17.66
C PRO A 321 6.61 10.10 -18.58
N THR A 322 6.81 10.05 -19.90
CA THR A 322 5.92 10.67 -20.88
C THR A 322 4.61 9.93 -21.10
N ALA A 323 4.53 8.63 -20.77
CA ALA A 323 3.30 7.84 -20.87
C ALA A 323 2.29 8.17 -19.76
N VAL A 324 2.77 8.59 -18.58
CA VAL A 324 1.93 8.98 -17.43
C VAL A 324 0.93 10.09 -17.78
N PHE A 325 1.26 10.96 -18.75
CA PHE A 325 0.43 12.11 -19.12
C PHE A 325 -0.38 11.91 -20.41
N GLN A 326 -0.46 10.67 -20.94
CA GLN A 326 -1.18 10.33 -22.17
C GLN A 326 -2.54 9.73 -21.87
#